data_AF-A0ABD1BK43-F1
#
_entry.id   AF-A0ABD1BK43-F1
#
_cell.length_a   1.000
_cell.length_b   1.000
_cell.length_c   1.000
_cell.angle_alpha   90.00
_cell.angle_beta   90.00
_cell.angle_gamma   90.00
#
_symmetry.space_group_name_H-M   'P 1'
#
loop_
_entity.id
_entity.type
_entity.pdbx_description
1 polymer ?
#
loop_
_entity_poly.entity_id
_entity_poly.type
_entity_poly.pdbx_seq_one_letter_code
_entity_poly.pdbx_strand_id
1 'polypeptide(L)'
;MELVSTEEGRTEQFPVGMRVLAVVNNPTCLGTLEELLLRCKYHVTKTTESKKALEMLRENSNMFDLVITDVEMPDIDGFELLEIGRAMDLPVIKECLTRENVASHLQK
;
A
#
# COMPACT_ATOMS: atom_id res chain seq x y z
N MET A 1 48.42 -5.71 -3.20
CA MET A 1 47.49 -6.55 -3.99
C MET A 1 46.15 -6.46 -3.29
N GLU A 2 45.14 -6.01 -4.03
CA GLU A 2 44.02 -5.21 -3.57
C GLU A 2 43.22 -5.77 -2.39
N LEU A 3 42.96 -4.87 -1.44
CA LEU A 3 41.86 -4.95 -0.49
C LEU A 3 40.56 -4.88 -1.30
N VAL A 4 39.81 -5.99 -1.36
CA VAL A 4 38.45 -5.97 -1.90
C VAL A 4 37.56 -5.34 -0.84
N SER A 5 37.09 -4.13 -1.15
CA SER A 5 36.18 -3.33 -0.36
C SER A 5 34.91 -4.10 -0.02
N THR A 6 34.51 -3.98 1.24
CA THR A 6 33.23 -4.39 1.79
C THR A 6 32.09 -3.69 1.05
N GLU A 7 31.18 -4.45 0.44
CA GLU A 7 29.85 -3.92 0.09
C GLU A 7 29.02 -3.87 1.38
N GLU A 8 29.21 -2.80 2.16
CA GLU A 8 28.41 -2.52 3.35
C GLU A 8 26.94 -2.31 2.94
N GLY A 9 26.05 -3.04 3.63
CA GLY A 9 24.64 -3.12 3.32
C GLY A 9 23.95 -1.77 3.30
N ARG A 10 23.28 -1.49 2.18
CA ARG A 10 22.07 -0.68 2.20
C ARG A 10 21.08 -1.41 3.10
N THR A 11 20.91 -0.95 4.33
CA THR A 11 19.66 -1.22 5.03
C THR A 11 18.60 -0.50 4.20
N GLU A 12 17.94 -1.22 3.29
CA GLU A 12 16.74 -0.78 2.58
C GLU A 12 15.64 -0.58 3.65
N GLN A 13 15.76 0.50 4.43
CA GLN A 13 14.82 0.85 5.48
C GLN A 13 13.65 1.55 4.81
N PHE A 14 12.48 0.92 4.93
CA PHE A 14 11.24 1.52 4.50
C PHE A 14 10.99 2.85 5.26
N PRO A 15 10.49 3.90 4.59
CA PRO A 15 10.22 5.20 5.20
C PRO A 15 9.16 5.08 6.29
N VAL A 16 9.50 5.32 7.54
CA VAL A 16 8.55 5.19 8.66
C VAL A 16 7.50 6.31 8.67
N GLY A 17 6.31 6.01 9.20
CA GLY A 17 5.26 7.02 9.43
C GLY A 17 4.42 7.40 8.21
N MET A 18 4.58 6.72 7.07
CA MET A 18 3.70 6.92 5.91
C MET A 18 2.23 6.66 6.25
N ARG A 19 1.32 7.50 5.76
CA ARG A 19 -0.12 7.35 5.89
C ARG A 19 -0.67 6.64 4.66
N VAL A 20 -1.05 5.39 4.81
CA VAL A 20 -1.44 4.52 3.71
C VAL A 20 -2.94 4.28 3.72
N LEU A 21 -3.59 4.46 2.57
CA LEU A 21 -4.96 4.01 2.33
C LEU A 21 -4.92 2.64 1.64
N ALA A 22 -5.35 1.59 2.34
CA ALA A 22 -5.45 0.24 1.83
C ALA A 22 -6.89 -0.08 1.39
N VAL A 23 -7.06 -0.45 0.11
CA VAL A 23 -8.36 -0.68 -0.54
C VAL A 23 -8.41 -2.09 -1.14
N VAL A 24 -8.96 -3.05 -0.41
CA VAL A 24 -8.97 -4.47 -0.83
C VAL A 24 -10.34 -5.08 -0.51
N ASN A 25 -11.04 -5.63 -1.50
CA ASN A 25 -12.38 -6.22 -1.31
C ASN A 25 -12.38 -7.45 -0.40
N ASN A 26 -11.30 -8.22 -0.36
CA ASN A 26 -11.16 -9.40 0.47
C ASN A 26 -10.70 -9.02 1.89
N PRO A 27 -11.53 -9.19 2.93
CA PRO A 27 -11.19 -8.79 4.30
C PRO A 27 -9.97 -9.52 4.87
N THR A 28 -9.73 -10.77 4.43
CA THR A 28 -8.57 -11.56 4.88
C THR A 28 -7.29 -10.98 4.30
N CYS A 29 -7.27 -10.67 3.00
CA CYS A 29 -6.13 -10.01 2.37
C CYS A 29 -5.90 -8.61 2.97
N LEU A 30 -6.97 -7.86 3.24
CA LEU A 30 -6.90 -6.53 3.85
C LEU A 30 -6.27 -6.58 5.25
N GLY A 31 -6.65 -7.53 6.10
CA GLY A 31 -6.06 -7.71 7.42
C GLY A 31 -4.57 -8.11 7.34
N THR A 32 -4.24 -9.02 6.42
CA THR A 32 -2.84 -9.43 6.22
C THR A 32 -1.96 -8.26 5.72
N LEU A 33 -2.49 -7.44 4.81
CA LEU A 33 -1.81 -6.23 4.32
C LEU A 33 -1.61 -5.20 5.44
N GLU A 34 -2.63 -4.96 6.25
CA GLU A 34 -2.55 -4.07 7.41
C GLU A 34 -1.43 -4.49 8.36
N GLU A 35 -1.34 -5.77 8.71
CA GLU A 35 -0.28 -6.30 9.58
C GLU A 35 1.12 -6.02 9.01
N LEU A 36 1.33 -6.22 7.70
CA LEU A 36 2.60 -5.90 7.04
C LEU A 36 2.93 -4.41 7.09
N LEU A 37 1.97 -3.55 6.76
CA LEU A 37 2.18 -2.10 6.75
C LEU A 37 2.44 -1.56 8.17
N LEU A 38 1.78 -2.13 9.18
CA LEU A 38 2.05 -1.79 10.59
C LEU A 38 3.46 -2.23 11.03
N ARG A 39 3.96 -3.39 10.56
CA ARG A 39 5.36 -3.80 10.79
C ARG A 39 6.37 -2.83 10.17
N CYS A 40 6.01 -2.19 9.05
CA CYS A 40 6.77 -1.10 8.44
C CYS A 40 6.62 0.24 9.17
N LYS A 41 5.87 0.29 10.29
CA LYS A 41 5.58 1.48 11.10
C LYS A 41 4.79 2.55 10.32
N TYR A 42 3.87 2.12 9.46
CA TYR A 42 2.99 3.01 8.72
C TYR A 42 1.68 3.24 9.48
N HIS A 43 0.99 4.33 9.16
CA HIS A 43 -0.36 4.62 9.62
C HIS A 43 -1.35 4.13 8.58
N VAL A 44 -2.08 3.05 8.88
CA VAL A 44 -2.96 2.40 7.90
C VAL A 44 -4.41 2.83 8.11
N THR A 45 -5.02 3.37 7.06
CA THR A 45 -6.48 3.50 6.94
C THR A 45 -6.95 2.45 5.96
N LYS A 46 -7.94 1.65 6.33
CA LYS A 46 -8.38 0.50 5.54
C LYS A 46 -9.84 0.59 5.14
N THR A 47 -10.14 0.11 3.94
CA THR A 47 -11.52 -0.08 3.49
C THR A 47 -11.60 -1.23 2.49
N THR A 48 -12.74 -1.91 2.49
CA THR A 48 -13.10 -2.90 1.46
C THR A 48 -13.89 -2.27 0.32
N GLU A 49 -14.18 -0.98 0.40
CA GLU A 49 -15.16 -0.30 -0.46
C GLU A 49 -14.51 0.84 -1.25
N SER A 50 -14.57 0.67 -2.57
CA SER A 50 -14.52 1.67 -3.62
C SER A 50 -14.83 3.10 -3.23
N LYS A 51 -16.10 3.31 -2.93
CA LYS A 51 -16.75 4.61 -2.90
C LYS A 51 -16.26 5.36 -1.68
N LYS A 52 -16.10 4.62 -0.57
CA LYS A 52 -15.53 5.13 0.65
C LYS A 52 -14.08 5.59 0.47
N ALA A 53 -13.26 4.84 -0.28
CA ALA A 53 -11.90 5.28 -0.60
C ALA A 53 -11.90 6.60 -1.40
N LEU A 54 -12.75 6.69 -2.42
CA LEU A 54 -12.89 7.92 -3.23
C LEU A 54 -13.41 9.10 -2.41
N GLU A 55 -14.36 8.89 -1.51
CA GLU A 55 -14.85 9.90 -0.57
C GLU A 55 -13.72 10.40 0.34
N MET A 56 -12.97 9.50 0.97
CA MET A 56 -11.83 9.87 1.82
C MET A 56 -10.78 10.70 1.06
N LEU A 57 -10.47 10.31 -0.18
CA LEU A 57 -9.52 11.02 -1.04
C LEU A 57 -10.01 12.41 -1.45
N ARG A 58 -11.32 12.56 -1.71
CA ARG A 58 -11.94 13.84 -2.07
C ARG A 58 -12.07 14.79 -0.88
N GLU A 59 -12.36 14.25 0.31
CA GLU A 59 -12.51 15.05 1.52
C GLU A 59 -11.18 15.61 2.03
N ASN A 60 -10.07 14.87 1.86
CA ASN A 60 -8.75 15.33 2.27
C ASN A 60 -7.62 14.68 1.45
N SER A 61 -7.24 15.33 0.36
CA SER A 61 -6.13 14.88 -0.50
C SER A 61 -4.79 14.75 0.25
N ASN A 62 -4.56 15.58 1.28
CA ASN A 62 -3.30 15.64 2.02
C ASN A 62 -3.22 14.66 3.20
N MET A 63 -4.22 13.79 3.38
CA MET A 63 -4.25 12.82 4.49
C MET A 63 -3.47 11.54 4.22
N PHE A 64 -3.16 11.24 2.96
CA PHE A 64 -2.47 10.01 2.57
C PHE A 64 -1.21 10.32 1.79
N ASP A 65 -0.22 9.47 1.98
CA ASP A 65 1.07 9.50 1.26
C ASP A 65 1.15 8.38 0.21
N LEU A 66 0.25 7.38 0.30
CA LEU A 66 0.18 6.22 -0.59
C LEU A 66 -1.22 5.60 -0.57
N VAL A 67 -1.70 5.16 -1.74
CA VAL A 67 -2.85 4.25 -1.86
C VAL A 67 -2.37 2.89 -2.35
N ILE A 68 -2.83 1.81 -1.70
CA ILE A 68 -2.61 0.42 -2.16
C ILE A 68 -3.98 -0.18 -2.44
N THR A 69 -4.20 -0.64 -3.67
CA THR A 69 -5.48 -1.23 -4.10
C THR A 69 -5.30 -2.57 -4.80
N ASP A 70 -6.29 -3.46 -4.64
CA ASP A 70 -6.31 -4.73 -5.38
C ASP A 70 -6.57 -4.49 -6.88
N VAL A 71 -5.99 -5.36 -7.72
CA VAL A 71 -6.20 -5.39 -9.16
C VAL A 71 -7.63 -5.82 -9.52
N GLU A 72 -8.19 -6.75 -8.74
CA GLU A 72 -9.46 -7.44 -9.01
C GLU A 72 -10.64 -6.90 -8.19
N MET A 73 -10.80 -5.57 -8.14
CA MET A 73 -12.00 -4.93 -7.62
C MET A 73 -13.04 -4.82 -8.76
N PRO A 74 -14.10 -5.64 -8.80
CA PRO A 74 -15.12 -5.58 -9.85
C PRO A 74 -16.01 -4.32 -9.76
N ASP A 75 -16.06 -3.68 -8.59
CA ASP A 75 -16.97 -2.57 -8.27
C ASP A 75 -16.30 -1.19 -8.27
N ILE A 76 -14.96 -1.10 -8.34
CA ILE A 76 -14.26 0.15 -8.70
C ILE A 76 -13.81 0.02 -10.13
N ASP A 77 -14.01 1.06 -10.93
CA ASP A 77 -12.98 1.41 -11.88
C ASP A 77 -11.69 1.67 -11.08
N GLY A 78 -10.83 0.66 -10.84
CA GLY A 78 -9.51 0.89 -10.23
C GLY A 78 -8.73 2.01 -10.95
N PHE A 79 -9.14 2.33 -12.17
CA PHE A 79 -8.82 3.52 -12.94
C PHE A 79 -9.24 4.86 -12.31
N GLU A 80 -10.41 5.00 -11.69
CA GLU A 80 -10.82 6.22 -10.96
C GLU A 80 -9.89 6.51 -9.78
N LEU A 81 -9.49 5.49 -9.02
CA LEU A 81 -8.49 5.65 -7.95
C LEU A 81 -7.14 6.10 -8.51
N LEU A 82 -6.73 5.51 -9.63
CA LEU A 82 -5.50 5.90 -10.33
C LEU A 82 -5.59 7.35 -10.87
N GLU A 83 -6.73 7.76 -11.41
CA GLU A 83 -6.94 9.08 -11.98
C GLU A 83 -6.96 10.16 -10.90
N ILE A 84 -7.69 9.93 -9.81
CA ILE A 84 -7.69 10.83 -8.65
C ILE A 84 -6.30 10.88 -8.01
N GLY A 85 -5.64 9.73 -7.83
CA GLY A 85 -4.27 9.67 -7.33
C GLY A 85 -3.32 10.52 -8.19
N ARG A 86 -3.37 10.37 -9.51
CA ARG A 86 -2.57 11.17 -10.45
C ARG A 86 -2.89 12.67 -10.36
N ALA A 87 -4.17 13.04 -10.23
CA ALA A 87 -4.57 14.44 -10.11
C ALA A 87 -4.07 15.10 -8.81
N MET A 88 -3.83 14.30 -7.77
CA MET A 88 -3.35 14.75 -6.45
C MET A 88 -1.86 14.52 -6.23
N ASP A 89 -1.12 14.04 -7.23
CA ASP A 89 0.28 13.60 -7.11
C ASP A 89 0.49 12.54 -6.00
N LEU A 90 -0.54 11.71 -5.78
CA LEU A 90 -0.58 10.66 -4.77
C LEU A 90 -0.22 9.31 -5.42
N PRO A 91 0.85 8.63 -4.98
CA PRO A 91 1.21 7.31 -5.48
C PRO A 91 0.09 6.30 -5.25
N VAL A 92 -0.24 5.54 -6.29
CA VAL A 92 -1.22 4.44 -6.22
C VAL A 92 -0.54 3.16 -6.70
N ILE A 93 -0.44 2.17 -5.81
CA ILE A 93 0.05 0.83 -6.13
C ILE A 93 -1.15 -0.07 -6.36
N LYS A 94 -1.22 -0.67 -7.55
CA LYS A 94 -2.23 -1.67 -7.90
C LYS A 94 -1.56 -3.04 -7.83
N GLU A 95 -1.89 -3.85 -6.83
CA GLU A 95 -1.26 -5.15 -6.59
C GLU A 95 -2.32 -6.24 -6.38
N CYS A 96 -2.17 -7.37 -7.06
CA CYS A 96 -3.04 -8.53 -6.83
C CYS A 96 -2.58 -9.21 -5.53
N LEU A 97 -3.37 -9.06 -4.47
CA LEU A 97 -3.01 -9.57 -3.15
C LEU A 97 -3.61 -10.96 -2.93
N THR A 98 -2.82 -11.99 -3.22
CA THR A 98 -3.17 -13.37 -2.86
C THR A 98 -2.66 -13.70 -1.45
N ARG A 99 -3.34 -14.63 -0.76
CA ARG A 99 -2.88 -15.13 0.56
C ARG A 99 -1.44 -15.64 0.53
N GLU A 100 -1.00 -16.17 -0.61
CA GLU A 100 0.34 -16.74 -0.81
C GLU A 100 1.43 -15.64 -0.88
N ASN A 101 1.13 -14.52 -1.55
CA ASN A 101 2.09 -13.42 -1.71
C ASN A 101 2.35 -12.68 -0.39
N VAL A 102 1.32 -12.50 0.43
CA VAL A 102 1.41 -11.74 1.68
C VAL A 102 1.97 -12.59 2.83
N ALA A 103 1.62 -13.88 2.91
CA ALA A 103 2.09 -14.77 3.99
C ALA A 103 3.60 -15.08 3.93
N SER A 104 4.19 -15.12 2.74
CA SER A 104 5.63 -15.40 2.58
C SER A 104 6.54 -14.30 3.18
N HIS A 105 6.02 -13.07 3.32
CA HIS A 105 6.74 -11.93 3.90
C HIS A 105 6.47 -11.75 5.40
N LEU A 106 5.41 -12.37 5.95
CA LEU A 106 5.14 -12.33 7.39
C LEU A 106 6.04 -13.26 8.21
N GLN A 107 6.65 -14.28 7.59
CA GLN A 107 7.47 -15.29 8.27
C GLN A 107 8.98 -14.98 8.33
N LYS A 108 9.41 -13.78 7.91
CA LYS A 108 10.80 -13.32 8.03
C LYS A 108 10.94 -12.21 9.04
#